data_AF-A0A2S4Y530-F1
#
_entry.id   AF-A0A2S4Y530-F1
#
_cell.length_a   1.000
_cell.length_b   1.000
_cell.length_c   1.000
_cell.angle_alpha   90.00
_cell.angle_beta   90.00
_cell.angle_gamma   90.00
#
_symmetry.space_group_name_H-M   'P 1'
#
loop_
_entity.id
_entity.type
_entity.pdbx_description
1 polymer ?
#
loop_
_entity_poly.entity_id
_entity_poly.type
_entity_poly.pdbx_seq_one_letter_code
_entity_poly.pdbx_strand_id
1 'polypeptide(L)'
;MTVTATSVGEPEQLEPAAAPAPARGVRRVRRVVPAAAASLSGLLLYVSFPPRTLWWLALPAFAVFGWALRGRTWKAGLGLGYLFGLGFLLPLLVWTGVEVGSGPWLALVAVEAIFIALVGAGIALVSRLSASPVWAAAVWVAGEAARARVPFGGFPWGKIAFGQADGVFLPLAAVGGTPVLGFAVVLCGFGLYEIVRLVVDWRRTGSALRRGAAVTALISLAAPVAGAVAARSLVSDRAEDGAATVAVIQGNVPRSGLEFNAQRRAVLDYHARETERLAAEVKAGKVARPDFVLWPENSSDVDPFANPDAAAVIERAAKAIGVPVSVGGVVERGGRLYNEQILWDPAKGPVDAYDKRQVQPFGEYLPLRSLLNAINPNWTAMVRQDFSRGHKPGVFTMAGAKVGLVTCYEAAFDWTVRSTVTDGAQLISVPSNNATFDRSEMTYQQLAMSRVRAVEHSRTVTVPVTSGVSAIIMPDGRVTQRTRMFVADSLVQKVPLRSYTTPATRLGTLPELLLVLVAAGGLGWAAVSAARGRSDRRVQAVRAEGAGVTEPTR
;
A
#
# COMPACT_ATOMS: atom_id res chain seq x y z
N MET A 1 -60.94 -31.96 76.95
CA MET A 1 -59.50 -32.15 76.71
C MET A 1 -59.38 -32.82 75.36
N THR A 2 -58.92 -32.08 74.35
CA THR A 2 -58.87 -32.54 72.97
C THR A 2 -57.45 -32.27 72.49
N VAL A 3 -56.73 -33.33 72.14
CA VAL A 3 -55.34 -33.30 71.70
C VAL A 3 -55.32 -32.98 70.20
N THR A 4 -54.64 -31.91 69.82
CA THR A 4 -54.40 -31.53 68.41
C THR A 4 -52.90 -31.70 68.12
N ALA A 5 -52.61 -32.48 67.08
CA ALA A 5 -51.27 -32.81 66.61
C ALA A 5 -50.55 -31.61 65.95
N THR A 6 -49.24 -31.49 66.18
CA THR A 6 -48.34 -30.56 65.49
C THR A 6 -47.80 -31.19 64.20
N SER A 7 -47.98 -30.50 63.05
CA SER A 7 -47.33 -30.88 61.78
C SER A 7 -45.88 -30.41 61.76
N VAL A 8 -44.96 -31.32 61.42
CA VAL A 8 -43.54 -31.04 61.18
C VAL A 8 -43.39 -30.37 59.80
N GLY A 9 -42.75 -29.20 59.76
CA GLY A 9 -42.51 -28.43 58.52
C GLY A 9 -41.43 -29.04 57.62
N GLU A 10 -41.62 -28.91 56.31
CA GLU A 10 -40.64 -29.25 55.26
C GLU A 10 -39.36 -28.38 55.33
N PRO A 11 -38.20 -28.91 54.89
CA PRO A 11 -36.97 -28.14 54.81
C PRO A 11 -36.99 -27.17 53.62
N GLU A 12 -36.72 -25.89 53.92
CA GLU A 12 -36.61 -24.78 52.97
C GLU A 12 -35.49 -25.04 51.94
N GLN A 13 -35.86 -25.23 50.67
CA GLN A 13 -34.90 -25.28 49.56
C GLN A 13 -34.27 -23.90 49.36
N LEU A 14 -33.00 -23.76 49.75
CA LEU A 14 -32.18 -22.59 49.44
C LEU A 14 -31.95 -22.50 47.92
N GLU A 15 -32.63 -21.56 47.26
CA GLU A 15 -32.33 -21.21 45.87
C GLU A 15 -30.87 -20.73 45.71
N PRO A 16 -30.17 -21.10 44.63
CA PRO A 16 -28.83 -20.61 44.37
C PRO A 16 -28.85 -19.10 44.09
N ALA A 17 -28.22 -18.32 44.97
CA ALA A 17 -28.06 -16.88 44.81
C ALA A 17 -27.46 -16.52 43.43
N ALA A 18 -28.22 -15.80 42.62
CA ALA A 18 -27.78 -15.30 41.34
C ALA A 18 -26.55 -14.38 41.52
N ALA A 19 -25.44 -14.73 40.85
CA ALA A 19 -24.22 -13.93 40.90
C ALA A 19 -24.51 -12.46 40.47
N PRO A 20 -24.01 -11.45 41.21
CA PRO A 20 -24.31 -10.06 40.92
C PRO A 20 -23.82 -9.67 39.52
N ALA A 21 -24.71 -9.09 38.72
CA ALA A 21 -24.38 -8.58 37.39
C ALA A 21 -23.25 -7.52 37.50
N PRO A 22 -22.21 -7.57 36.66
CA PRO A 22 -21.08 -6.65 36.79
C PRO A 22 -21.54 -5.19 36.63
N ALA A 23 -21.10 -4.33 37.55
CA ALA A 23 -21.43 -2.92 37.59
C ALA A 23 -21.26 -2.24 36.22
N ARG A 24 -22.18 -1.33 35.87
CA ARG A 24 -22.23 -0.63 34.56
C ARG A 24 -20.88 -0.01 34.15
N GLY A 25 -20.06 0.45 35.11
CA GLY A 25 -18.72 0.98 34.87
C GLY A 25 -17.72 -0.05 34.32
N VAL A 26 -17.68 -1.26 34.88
CA VAL A 26 -16.81 -2.37 34.43
C VAL A 26 -17.17 -2.82 33.02
N ARG A 27 -18.47 -2.80 32.67
CA ARG A 27 -18.95 -3.08 31.31
C ARG A 27 -18.55 -2.02 30.29
N ARG A 28 -18.52 -0.72 30.65
CA ARG A 28 -18.04 0.36 29.77
C ARG A 28 -16.53 0.29 29.55
N VAL A 29 -15.73 0.13 30.61
CA VAL A 29 -14.26 -0.01 30.50
C VAL A 29 -13.88 -1.21 29.64
N ARG A 30 -14.56 -2.36 29.78
CA ARG A 30 -14.35 -3.55 28.95
C ARG A 30 -14.63 -3.34 27.45
N ARG A 31 -15.44 -2.34 27.08
CA ARG A 31 -15.76 -2.01 25.68
C ARG A 31 -14.87 -0.90 25.12
N VAL A 32 -14.50 0.09 25.93
CA VAL A 32 -13.70 1.25 25.51
C VAL A 32 -12.23 0.88 25.29
N VAL A 33 -11.64 0.04 26.15
CA VAL A 33 -10.20 -0.27 26.06
C VAL A 33 -9.83 -0.95 24.72
N PRO A 34 -10.54 -2.00 24.25
CA PRO A 34 -10.22 -2.61 22.95
C PRO A 34 -10.43 -1.65 21.77
N ALA A 35 -11.43 -0.77 21.84
CA ALA A 35 -11.69 0.22 20.80
C ALA A 35 -10.57 1.26 20.73
N ALA A 36 -10.16 1.82 21.88
CA ALA A 36 -9.02 2.73 21.97
C ALA A 36 -7.72 2.06 21.50
N ALA A 37 -7.47 0.82 21.93
CA ALA A 37 -6.31 0.06 21.51
C ALA A 37 -6.28 -0.18 19.99
N ALA A 38 -7.42 -0.50 19.37
CA ALA A 38 -7.51 -0.68 17.92
C ALA A 38 -7.19 0.64 17.17
N SER A 39 -7.81 1.75 17.58
CA SER A 39 -7.52 3.07 16.97
C SER A 39 -6.07 3.50 17.16
N LEU A 40 -5.52 3.36 18.37
CA LEU A 40 -4.11 3.69 18.65
C LEU A 40 -3.15 2.77 17.90
N SER A 41 -3.50 1.51 17.69
CA SER A 41 -2.71 0.60 16.85
C SER A 41 -2.71 1.03 15.39
N GLY A 42 -3.84 1.51 14.87
CA GLY A 42 -3.91 2.10 13.53
C GLY A 42 -3.03 3.34 13.41
N LEU A 43 -3.07 4.24 14.41
CA LEU A 43 -2.20 5.40 14.45
C LEU A 43 -0.72 5.01 14.55
N LEU A 44 -0.40 3.99 15.35
CA LEU A 44 0.96 3.46 15.46
C LEU A 44 1.45 2.90 14.11
N LEU A 45 0.55 2.23 13.37
CA LEU A 45 0.84 1.79 12.01
C LEU A 45 1.09 2.98 11.08
N TYR A 46 0.31 4.07 11.16
CA TYR A 46 0.59 5.28 10.38
C TYR A 46 1.97 5.88 10.70
N VAL A 47 2.36 5.93 11.97
CA VAL A 47 3.69 6.44 12.36
C VAL A 47 4.82 5.57 11.81
N SER A 48 4.56 4.29 11.54
CA SER A 48 5.53 3.40 10.87
C SER A 48 5.74 3.70 9.38
N PHE A 49 4.86 4.49 8.75
CA PHE A 49 4.95 4.83 7.32
C PHE A 49 5.85 6.05 7.05
N PRO A 50 6.41 6.14 5.83
CA PRO A 50 7.13 7.32 5.34
C PRO A 50 6.35 8.63 5.54
N PRO A 51 7.04 9.75 5.82
CA PRO A 51 8.49 9.96 5.72
C PRO A 51 9.31 9.46 6.92
N ARG A 52 8.67 8.88 7.93
CA ARG A 52 9.34 8.42 9.14
C ARG A 52 10.07 7.11 8.88
N THR A 53 11.18 6.91 9.55
CA THR A 53 12.01 5.69 9.47
C THR A 53 11.64 4.64 10.51
N LEU A 54 10.49 4.79 11.16
CA LEU A 54 10.02 3.97 12.29
C LEU A 54 9.25 2.71 11.83
N TRP A 55 9.72 2.06 10.77
CA TRP A 55 9.08 0.89 10.13
C TRP A 55 8.77 -0.24 11.12
N TRP A 56 9.58 -0.37 12.18
CA TRP A 56 9.46 -1.41 13.20
C TRP A 56 8.21 -1.23 14.08
N LEU A 57 7.59 -0.05 14.11
CA LEU A 57 6.33 0.21 14.82
C LEU A 57 5.13 -0.55 14.22
N ALA A 58 5.24 -1.04 12.98
CA ALA A 58 4.24 -1.93 12.40
C ALA A 58 4.07 -3.22 13.23
N LEU A 59 5.15 -3.76 13.81
CA LEU A 59 5.11 -5.00 14.62
C LEU A 59 4.24 -4.83 15.88
N PRO A 60 4.52 -3.87 16.79
CA PRO A 60 3.66 -3.65 17.95
C PRO A 60 2.25 -3.20 17.55
N ALA A 61 2.07 -2.47 16.44
CA ALA A 61 0.73 -2.13 15.94
C ALA A 61 -0.12 -3.38 15.66
N PHE A 62 0.42 -4.34 14.90
CA PHE A 62 -0.27 -5.60 14.64
C PHE A 62 -0.38 -6.49 15.87
N ALA A 63 0.58 -6.44 16.79
CA ALA A 63 0.50 -7.19 18.04
C ALA A 63 -0.68 -6.73 18.92
N VAL A 64 -0.83 -5.42 19.12
CA VAL A 64 -1.93 -4.84 19.91
C VAL A 64 -3.27 -5.03 19.19
N PHE A 65 -3.31 -4.96 17.86
CA PHE A 65 -4.50 -5.27 17.09
C PHE A 65 -4.91 -6.76 17.23
N GLY A 66 -3.94 -7.67 17.17
CA GLY A 66 -4.16 -9.10 17.43
C GLY A 66 -4.72 -9.38 18.82
N TRP A 67 -4.22 -8.66 19.83
CA TRP A 67 -4.79 -8.68 21.18
C TRP A 67 -6.25 -8.21 21.23
N ALA A 68 -6.56 -7.09 20.56
CA ALA A 68 -7.91 -6.53 20.54
C ALA A 68 -8.93 -7.49 19.89
N LEU A 69 -8.52 -8.25 18.88
CA LEU A 69 -9.38 -9.16 18.11
C LEU A 69 -9.48 -10.58 18.68
N ARG A 70 -8.51 -11.03 19.48
CA ARG A 70 -8.44 -12.43 19.93
C ARG A 70 -9.71 -12.88 20.64
N GLY A 71 -10.27 -14.00 20.17
CA GLY A 71 -11.42 -14.65 20.79
C GLY A 71 -12.73 -13.87 20.64
N ARG A 72 -12.74 -12.73 19.94
CA ARG A 72 -13.94 -11.93 19.71
C ARG A 72 -14.84 -12.53 18.62
N THR A 73 -16.04 -11.99 18.49
CA THR A 73 -16.96 -12.34 17.39
C THR A 73 -16.56 -11.59 16.13
N TRP A 74 -16.97 -12.09 14.95
CA TRP A 74 -16.76 -11.39 13.68
C TRP A 74 -17.38 -9.98 13.68
N LYS A 75 -18.52 -9.79 14.35
CA LYS A 75 -19.18 -8.47 14.50
C LYS A 75 -18.31 -7.48 15.28
N ALA A 76 -17.67 -7.93 16.35
CA ALA A 76 -16.71 -7.11 17.07
C ALA A 76 -15.45 -6.85 16.22
N GLY A 77 -15.02 -7.84 15.44
CA GLY A 77 -13.92 -7.69 14.49
C GLY A 77 -14.19 -6.63 13.41
N LEU A 78 -15.42 -6.51 12.91
CA LEU A 78 -15.82 -5.42 12.01
C LEU A 78 -15.60 -4.05 12.66
N GLY A 79 -16.16 -3.82 13.86
CA GLY A 79 -16.04 -2.53 14.53
C GLY A 79 -14.60 -2.17 14.90
N LEU A 80 -13.83 -3.13 15.44
CA LEU A 80 -12.43 -2.91 15.81
C LEU A 80 -11.53 -2.75 14.58
N GLY A 81 -11.77 -3.50 13.51
CA GLY A 81 -11.07 -3.34 12.24
C GLY A 81 -11.36 -1.99 11.61
N TYR A 82 -12.61 -1.51 11.65
CA TYR A 82 -12.96 -0.18 11.17
C TYR A 82 -12.22 0.91 11.95
N LEU A 83 -12.19 0.83 13.28
CA LEU A 83 -11.47 1.79 14.13
C LEU A 83 -9.96 1.76 13.92
N PHE A 84 -9.36 0.58 13.72
CA PHE A 84 -7.96 0.44 13.31
C PHE A 84 -7.72 1.09 11.95
N GLY A 85 -8.60 0.81 10.97
CA GLY A 85 -8.53 1.37 9.64
C GLY A 85 -8.62 2.89 9.63
N LEU A 86 -9.53 3.48 10.40
CA LEU A 86 -9.61 4.93 10.57
C LEU A 86 -8.34 5.51 11.21
N GLY A 87 -7.84 4.89 12.29
CA GLY A 87 -6.61 5.35 12.95
C GLY A 87 -5.39 5.36 12.03
N PHE A 88 -5.34 4.42 11.08
CA PHE A 88 -4.29 4.32 10.07
C PHE A 88 -4.50 5.25 8.87
N LEU A 89 -5.66 5.16 8.23
CA LEU A 89 -5.90 5.75 6.90
C LEU A 89 -6.25 7.23 6.95
N LEU A 90 -6.87 7.73 8.03
CA LEU A 90 -7.15 9.16 8.19
C LEU A 90 -5.86 9.99 8.02
N PRO A 91 -4.84 9.81 8.88
CA PRO A 91 -3.63 10.61 8.75
C PRO A 91 -2.79 10.22 7.53
N LEU A 92 -2.82 8.95 7.08
CA LEU A 92 -2.05 8.51 5.92
C LEU A 92 -2.49 9.19 4.63
N LEU A 93 -3.81 9.34 4.44
CA LEU A 93 -4.43 9.82 3.20
C LEU A 93 -4.82 11.29 3.25
N VAL A 94 -4.45 12.05 4.29
CA VAL A 94 -4.83 13.47 4.43
C VAL A 94 -4.47 14.32 3.21
N TRP A 95 -3.40 13.95 2.51
CA TRP A 95 -2.94 14.61 1.29
C TRP A 95 -3.95 14.53 0.14
N THR A 96 -4.86 13.55 0.11
CA THR A 96 -5.89 13.45 -0.94
C THR A 96 -6.93 14.57 -0.84
N GLY A 97 -7.02 15.25 0.29
CA GLY A 97 -7.95 16.35 0.52
C GLY A 97 -7.39 17.75 0.21
N VAL A 98 -6.12 17.86 -0.19
CA VAL A 98 -5.45 19.16 -0.41
C VAL A 98 -6.15 19.97 -1.50
N GLU A 99 -6.42 19.36 -2.65
CA GLU A 99 -7.05 20.05 -3.78
C GLU A 99 -8.59 19.98 -3.73
N VAL A 100 -9.15 18.81 -3.41
CA VAL A 100 -10.59 18.52 -3.53
C VAL A 100 -11.38 18.74 -2.23
N GLY A 101 -10.69 19.10 -1.15
CA GLY A 101 -11.28 19.34 0.17
C GLY A 101 -11.46 18.07 1.03
N SER A 102 -11.92 18.28 2.26
CA SER A 102 -12.01 17.21 3.27
C SER A 102 -13.08 16.16 2.99
N GLY A 103 -14.16 16.52 2.28
CA GLY A 103 -15.27 15.62 1.98
C GLY A 103 -14.84 14.35 1.24
N PRO A 104 -14.25 14.46 0.03
CA PRO A 104 -13.77 13.29 -0.72
C PRO A 104 -12.70 12.48 0.03
N TRP A 105 -11.80 13.15 0.75
CA TRP A 105 -10.80 12.47 1.59
C TRP A 105 -11.46 11.61 2.69
N LEU A 106 -12.39 12.17 3.46
CA LEU A 106 -13.09 11.44 4.51
C LEU A 106 -13.93 10.28 3.94
N ALA A 107 -14.55 10.48 2.77
CA ALA A 107 -15.30 9.45 2.07
C ALA A 107 -14.39 8.28 1.63
N LEU A 108 -13.24 8.59 1.03
CA LEU A 108 -12.23 7.60 0.66
C LEU A 108 -11.79 6.80 1.88
N VAL A 109 -11.42 7.48 2.97
CA VAL A 109 -10.98 6.83 4.21
C VAL A 109 -12.08 5.95 4.81
N ALA A 110 -13.33 6.41 4.82
CA ALA A 110 -14.45 5.63 5.32
C ALA A 110 -14.66 4.33 4.52
N VAL A 111 -14.58 4.40 3.18
CA VAL A 111 -14.71 3.22 2.31
C VAL A 111 -13.52 2.27 2.49
N GLU A 112 -12.29 2.79 2.49
CA GLU A 112 -11.08 1.98 2.67
C GLU A 112 -11.03 1.32 4.07
N ALA A 113 -11.55 2.00 5.10
CA ALA A 113 -11.69 1.43 6.44
C ALA A 113 -12.70 0.27 6.50
N ILE A 114 -13.68 0.19 5.58
CA ILE A 114 -14.58 -0.97 5.48
C ILE A 114 -13.80 -2.21 5.03
N PHE A 115 -12.86 -2.10 4.10
CA PHE A 115 -12.00 -3.24 3.73
C PHE A 115 -11.20 -3.74 4.93
N ILE A 116 -10.64 -2.83 5.73
CA ILE A 116 -9.93 -3.19 6.97
C ILE A 116 -10.89 -3.77 8.02
N ALA A 117 -12.14 -3.30 8.09
CA ALA A 117 -13.17 -3.88 8.95
C ALA A 117 -13.44 -5.34 8.60
N LEU A 118 -13.58 -5.67 7.31
CA LEU A 118 -13.78 -7.04 6.82
C LEU A 118 -12.57 -7.93 7.17
N VAL A 119 -11.36 -7.41 7.00
CA VAL A 119 -10.13 -8.09 7.44
C VAL A 119 -10.13 -8.33 8.95
N GLY A 120 -10.52 -7.33 9.75
CA GLY A 120 -10.65 -7.46 11.21
C GLY A 120 -11.67 -8.53 11.62
N ALA A 121 -12.78 -8.66 10.89
CA ALA A 121 -13.75 -9.73 11.07
C ALA A 121 -13.15 -11.11 10.76
N GLY A 122 -12.43 -11.24 9.65
CA GLY A 122 -11.74 -12.47 9.27
C GLY A 122 -10.67 -12.88 10.29
N ILE A 123 -9.84 -11.93 10.73
CA ILE A 123 -8.82 -12.15 11.78
C ILE A 123 -9.48 -12.60 13.08
N ALA A 124 -10.59 -11.99 13.50
CA ALA A 124 -11.31 -12.40 14.70
C ALA A 124 -11.78 -13.86 14.61
N LEU A 125 -12.26 -14.32 13.44
CA LEU A 125 -12.68 -15.71 13.20
C LEU A 125 -11.51 -16.69 13.31
N VAL A 126 -10.39 -16.40 12.63
CA VAL A 126 -9.22 -17.31 12.63
C VAL A 126 -8.38 -17.21 13.91
N SER A 127 -8.61 -16.19 14.75
CA SER A 127 -7.88 -15.98 16.01
C SER A 127 -8.00 -17.15 17.01
N ARG A 128 -9.00 -18.03 16.82
CA ARG A 128 -9.24 -19.20 17.68
C ARG A 128 -8.58 -20.48 17.17
N LEU A 129 -8.06 -20.48 15.95
CA LEU A 129 -7.39 -21.63 15.36
C LEU A 129 -5.98 -21.82 15.93
N SER A 130 -5.49 -23.06 15.88
CA SER A 130 -4.06 -23.33 16.01
C SER A 130 -3.31 -22.60 14.89
N ALA A 131 -2.13 -22.07 15.20
CA ALA A 131 -1.35 -21.23 14.27
C ALA A 131 -2.05 -19.94 13.83
N SER A 132 -2.86 -19.33 14.71
CA SER A 132 -3.57 -18.08 14.42
C SER A 132 -2.74 -16.95 13.78
N PRO A 133 -1.44 -16.74 14.12
CA PRO A 133 -0.65 -15.69 13.46
C PRO A 133 -0.55 -15.85 11.94
N VAL A 134 -0.40 -17.09 11.46
CA VAL A 134 -0.28 -17.40 10.02
C VAL A 134 -1.57 -17.10 9.29
N TRP A 135 -2.70 -17.60 9.81
CA TRP A 135 -4.01 -17.34 9.23
C TRP A 135 -4.36 -15.86 9.23
N ALA A 136 -4.08 -15.15 10.33
CA ALA A 136 -4.37 -13.73 10.45
C ALA A 136 -3.54 -12.89 9.47
N ALA A 137 -2.26 -13.20 9.29
CA ALA A 137 -1.40 -12.52 8.31
C ALA A 137 -1.85 -12.80 6.87
N ALA A 138 -2.25 -14.03 6.55
CA ALA A 138 -2.78 -14.37 5.24
C ALA A 138 -4.11 -13.63 4.95
N VAL A 139 -5.02 -13.54 5.93
CA VAL A 139 -6.26 -12.76 5.82
C VAL A 139 -5.99 -11.28 5.57
N TRP A 140 -4.94 -10.71 6.19
CA TRP A 140 -4.53 -9.34 5.90
C TRP A 140 -4.12 -9.16 4.43
N VAL A 141 -3.26 -10.03 3.92
CA VAL A 141 -2.82 -9.98 2.51
C VAL A 141 -3.98 -10.18 1.54
N ALA A 142 -4.92 -11.06 1.85
CA ALA A 142 -6.13 -11.22 1.05
C ALA A 142 -6.97 -9.93 1.00
N GLY A 143 -7.04 -9.19 2.10
CA GLY A 143 -7.66 -7.87 2.15
C GLY A 143 -6.93 -6.83 1.29
N GLU A 144 -5.60 -6.78 1.37
CA GLU A 144 -4.79 -5.90 0.50
C GLU A 144 -4.96 -6.26 -0.99
N ALA A 145 -5.01 -7.54 -1.31
CA ALA A 145 -5.22 -8.03 -2.68
C ALA A 145 -6.59 -7.61 -3.23
N ALA A 146 -7.64 -7.65 -2.40
CA ALA A 146 -8.97 -7.20 -2.78
C ALA A 146 -9.00 -5.66 -2.98
N ARG A 147 -8.47 -4.91 -2.02
CA ARG A 147 -8.42 -3.44 -2.02
C ARG A 147 -7.59 -2.89 -3.20
N ALA A 148 -6.54 -3.61 -3.60
CA ALA A 148 -5.72 -3.27 -4.76
C ALA A 148 -6.40 -3.51 -6.12
N ARG A 149 -7.63 -4.05 -6.17
CA ARG A 149 -8.34 -4.37 -7.42
C ARG A 149 -9.75 -3.78 -7.51
N VAL A 150 -10.45 -3.64 -6.39
CA VAL A 150 -11.86 -3.25 -6.35
C VAL A 150 -12.09 -2.18 -5.28
N PRO A 151 -12.93 -1.17 -5.55
CA PRO A 151 -13.56 -0.83 -6.83
C PRO A 151 -12.62 -0.07 -7.78
N PHE A 152 -13.04 0.11 -9.04
CA PHE A 152 -12.41 1.05 -9.99
C PHE A 152 -10.93 0.78 -10.31
N GLY A 153 -10.52 -0.48 -10.30
CA GLY A 153 -9.12 -0.85 -10.50
C GLY A 153 -8.27 -0.73 -9.24
N GLY A 154 -8.87 -0.42 -8.09
CA GLY A 154 -8.30 -0.54 -6.76
C GLY A 154 -7.48 0.64 -6.25
N PHE A 155 -7.18 0.59 -4.95
CA PHE A 155 -6.41 1.58 -4.20
C PHE A 155 -5.37 0.88 -3.30
N PRO A 156 -4.20 0.50 -3.83
CA PRO A 156 -3.16 -0.22 -3.07
C PRO A 156 -2.39 0.69 -2.09
N TRP A 157 -2.74 1.97 -1.98
CA TRP A 157 -2.04 2.89 -1.08
C TRP A 157 -2.16 2.44 0.37
N GLY A 158 -1.06 2.48 1.12
CA GLY A 158 -1.01 1.96 2.49
C GLY A 158 -0.85 0.45 2.61
N LYS A 159 -0.53 -0.28 1.52
CA LYS A 159 -0.01 -1.66 1.63
C LYS A 159 1.16 -1.71 2.61
N ILE A 160 1.20 -2.71 3.50
CA ILE A 160 2.22 -2.81 4.55
C ILE A 160 3.64 -2.86 3.99
N ALA A 161 3.80 -3.47 2.81
CA ALA A 161 5.09 -3.51 2.12
C ALA A 161 5.72 -2.12 1.89
N PHE A 162 4.91 -1.11 1.58
CA PHE A 162 5.41 0.24 1.32
C PHE A 162 5.86 0.99 2.57
N GLY A 163 5.44 0.54 3.76
CA GLY A 163 5.97 1.01 5.04
C GLY A 163 7.35 0.45 5.39
N GLN A 164 7.90 -0.46 4.58
CA GLN A 164 9.16 -1.17 4.88
C GLN A 164 10.34 -0.74 4.00
N ALA A 165 10.26 0.41 3.34
CA ALA A 165 11.35 0.90 2.49
C ALA A 165 12.70 1.07 3.25
N ASP A 166 12.66 1.33 4.56
CA ASP A 166 13.82 1.39 5.46
C ASP A 166 13.98 0.14 6.33
N GLY A 167 13.11 -0.86 6.14
CA GLY A 167 12.97 -2.00 7.03
C GLY A 167 13.91 -3.15 6.73
N VAL A 168 14.26 -3.91 7.78
CA VAL A 168 15.08 -5.14 7.61
C VAL A 168 14.41 -6.18 6.72
N PHE A 169 13.09 -6.09 6.55
CA PHE A 169 12.29 -7.00 5.73
C PHE A 169 12.37 -6.68 4.24
N LEU A 170 12.84 -5.49 3.83
CA LEU A 170 12.83 -5.04 2.43
C LEU A 170 13.35 -6.08 1.41
N PRO A 171 14.44 -6.84 1.66
CA PRO A 171 14.92 -7.86 0.72
C PRO A 171 13.89 -8.94 0.37
N LEU A 172 12.88 -9.18 1.21
CA LEU A 172 11.78 -10.11 0.90
C LEU A 172 10.94 -9.68 -0.31
N ALA A 173 10.99 -8.39 -0.69
CA ALA A 173 10.37 -7.92 -1.93
C ALA A 173 10.96 -8.62 -3.16
N ALA A 174 12.26 -8.95 -3.17
CA ALA A 174 12.88 -9.71 -4.25
C ALA A 174 12.43 -11.18 -4.29
N VAL A 175 11.93 -11.73 -3.19
CA VAL A 175 11.50 -13.14 -3.09
C VAL A 175 10.10 -13.34 -3.65
N GLY A 176 9.13 -12.54 -3.20
CA GLY A 176 7.73 -12.73 -3.57
C GLY A 176 6.92 -11.44 -3.65
N GLY A 177 7.60 -10.32 -3.87
CA GLY A 177 7.00 -9.02 -4.10
C GLY A 177 6.37 -8.41 -2.85
N THR A 178 5.52 -7.41 -3.07
CA THR A 178 4.76 -6.76 -1.99
C THR A 178 3.93 -7.74 -1.13
N PRO A 179 3.33 -8.82 -1.66
CA PRO A 179 2.57 -9.77 -0.86
C PRO A 179 3.41 -10.47 0.22
N VAL A 180 4.59 -10.98 -0.12
CA VAL A 180 5.47 -11.69 0.83
C VAL A 180 6.08 -10.74 1.85
N LEU A 181 6.49 -9.55 1.41
CA LEU A 181 7.00 -8.51 2.30
C LEU A 181 5.92 -8.07 3.31
N GLY A 182 4.72 -7.77 2.85
CA GLY A 182 3.59 -7.40 3.73
C GLY A 182 3.23 -8.54 4.69
N PHE A 183 3.12 -9.77 4.18
CA PHE A 183 2.85 -10.96 4.99
C PHE A 183 3.85 -11.14 6.13
N ALA A 184 5.15 -11.01 5.83
CA ALA A 184 6.23 -11.16 6.80
C ALA A 184 6.08 -10.21 8.00
N VAL A 185 5.83 -8.93 7.74
CA VAL A 185 5.67 -7.91 8.78
C VAL A 185 4.46 -8.20 9.66
N VAL A 186 3.32 -8.50 9.03
CA VAL A 186 2.06 -8.78 9.73
C VAL A 186 2.18 -10.06 10.55
N LEU A 187 2.83 -11.09 10.00
CA LEU A 187 3.12 -12.35 10.67
C LEU A 187 3.99 -12.14 11.91
N CYS A 188 5.05 -11.34 11.81
CA CYS A 188 5.88 -10.97 12.96
C CYS A 188 5.07 -10.24 14.04
N GLY A 189 4.19 -9.32 13.66
CA GLY A 189 3.33 -8.62 14.62
C GLY A 189 2.37 -9.54 15.37
N PHE A 190 1.67 -10.44 14.66
CA PHE A 190 0.81 -11.42 15.32
C PHE A 190 1.58 -12.50 16.07
N GLY A 191 2.78 -12.87 15.61
CA GLY A 191 3.70 -13.76 16.32
C GLY A 191 4.17 -13.16 17.64
N LEU A 192 4.55 -11.89 17.63
CA LEU A 192 4.92 -11.12 18.82
C LEU A 192 3.79 -11.11 19.86
N TYR A 193 2.56 -10.87 19.42
CA TYR A 193 1.39 -10.96 20.29
C TYR A 193 1.23 -12.37 20.90
N GLU A 194 1.33 -13.42 20.09
CA GLU A 194 1.16 -14.79 20.57
C GLU A 194 2.25 -15.19 21.58
N ILE A 195 3.51 -14.73 21.38
CA ILE A 195 4.59 -14.89 22.36
C ILE A 195 4.20 -14.23 23.69
N VAL A 196 3.85 -12.94 23.67
CA VAL A 196 3.49 -12.18 24.88
C VAL A 196 2.33 -12.84 25.60
N ARG A 197 1.29 -13.26 24.87
CA ARG A 197 0.13 -13.95 25.44
C ARG A 197 0.51 -15.24 26.15
N LEU A 198 1.31 -16.10 25.51
CA LEU A 198 1.74 -17.37 26.09
C LEU A 198 2.59 -17.16 27.35
N VAL A 199 3.48 -16.18 27.36
CA VAL A 199 4.29 -15.84 28.55
C VAL A 199 3.41 -15.34 29.69
N VAL A 200 2.44 -14.46 29.41
CA VAL A 200 1.50 -13.94 30.42
C VAL A 200 0.62 -15.06 30.97
N ASP A 201 0.09 -15.93 30.12
CA ASP A 201 -0.76 -17.05 30.53
C ASP A 201 0.02 -18.05 31.39
N TRP A 202 1.26 -18.38 30.99
CA TRP A 202 2.17 -19.24 31.76
C TRP A 202 2.43 -18.66 33.16
N ARG A 203 2.80 -17.38 33.25
CA ARG A 203 3.08 -16.70 34.53
C ARG A 203 1.85 -16.62 35.44
N ARG A 204 0.65 -16.47 34.89
CA ARG A 204 -0.60 -16.32 35.67
C ARG A 204 -1.17 -17.64 36.17
N THR A 205 -1.06 -18.70 35.38
CA THR A 205 -1.77 -19.96 35.64
C THR A 205 -0.86 -21.09 36.08
N GLY A 206 0.46 -20.95 35.93
CA GLY A 206 1.41 -22.04 36.14
C GLY A 206 1.22 -23.21 35.16
N SER A 207 0.37 -23.05 34.14
CA SER A 207 0.02 -24.13 33.22
C SER A 207 1.19 -24.53 32.33
N ALA A 208 1.26 -25.81 31.94
CA ALA A 208 2.28 -26.27 31.02
C ALA A 208 2.22 -25.46 29.71
N LEU A 209 3.38 -24.95 29.27
CA LEU A 209 3.49 -24.19 28.03
C LEU A 209 2.98 -25.05 26.87
N ARG A 210 2.01 -24.53 26.11
CA ARG A 210 1.50 -25.19 24.91
C ARG A 210 2.59 -25.20 23.83
N ARG A 211 3.47 -26.20 23.86
CA ARG A 211 4.67 -26.30 23.02
C ARG A 211 4.41 -25.98 21.54
N GLY A 212 3.36 -26.55 20.95
CA GLY A 212 3.00 -26.26 19.56
C GLY A 212 2.71 -24.77 19.30
N ALA A 213 1.94 -24.10 20.17
CA ALA A 213 1.65 -22.67 20.03
C ALA A 213 2.91 -21.81 20.23
N ALA A 214 3.78 -22.16 21.17
CA ALA A 214 5.04 -21.46 21.40
C ALA A 214 5.98 -21.58 20.20
N VAL A 215 6.10 -22.78 19.62
CA VAL A 215 6.88 -23.02 18.40
C VAL A 215 6.32 -22.21 17.24
N THR A 216 5.00 -22.23 17.00
CA THR A 216 4.41 -21.42 15.93
C THR A 216 4.66 -19.93 16.14
N ALA A 217 4.52 -19.43 17.37
CA ALA A 217 4.73 -18.02 17.66
C ALA A 217 6.19 -17.60 17.42
N LEU A 218 7.15 -18.43 17.85
CA LEU A 218 8.57 -18.22 17.60
C LEU A 218 8.90 -18.26 16.11
N ILE A 219 8.40 -19.25 15.37
CA ILE A 219 8.60 -19.36 13.92
C ILE A 219 8.00 -18.16 13.19
N SER A 220 6.82 -17.67 13.62
CA SER A 220 6.17 -16.49 13.04
C SER A 220 7.02 -15.22 13.16
N LEU A 221 7.89 -15.14 14.16
CA LEU A 221 8.82 -14.03 14.34
C LEU A 221 10.18 -14.31 13.65
N ALA A 222 10.74 -15.48 13.88
CA ALA A 222 12.10 -15.82 13.46
C ALA A 222 12.21 -16.11 11.95
N ALA A 223 11.25 -16.82 11.36
CA ALA A 223 11.33 -17.23 9.95
C ALA A 223 11.31 -16.04 8.99
N PRO A 224 10.45 -15.01 9.15
CA PRO A 224 10.50 -13.83 8.27
C PRO A 224 11.81 -13.04 8.40
N VAL A 225 12.35 -12.90 9.62
CA VAL A 225 13.62 -12.21 9.85
C VAL A 225 14.79 -12.99 9.23
N ALA A 226 14.86 -14.30 9.46
CA ALA A 226 15.86 -15.16 8.84
C ALA A 226 15.75 -15.17 7.31
N GLY A 227 14.52 -15.22 6.79
CA GLY A 227 14.23 -15.12 5.35
C GLY A 227 14.69 -13.78 4.77
N ALA A 228 14.50 -12.67 5.48
CA ALA A 228 14.94 -11.36 5.04
C ALA A 228 16.48 -11.25 5.01
N VAL A 229 17.17 -11.84 5.99
CA VAL A 229 18.63 -11.93 6.01
C VAL A 229 19.13 -12.78 4.83
N ALA A 230 18.54 -13.95 4.59
CA ALA A 230 18.89 -14.81 3.47
C ALA A 230 18.62 -14.13 2.12
N ALA A 231 17.50 -13.42 1.99
CA ALA A 231 17.11 -12.73 0.76
C ALA A 231 18.05 -11.57 0.37
N ARG A 232 18.92 -11.10 1.27
CA ARG A 232 19.94 -10.08 0.93
C ARG A 232 20.85 -10.53 -0.21
N SER A 233 21.09 -11.82 -0.39
CA SER A 233 21.89 -12.34 -1.50
C SER A 233 21.22 -12.17 -2.87
N LEU A 234 19.91 -11.91 -2.90
CA LEU A 234 19.15 -11.64 -4.14
C LEU A 234 19.20 -10.15 -4.54
N VAL A 235 19.72 -9.30 -3.66
CA VAL A 235 19.75 -7.84 -3.84
C VAL A 235 21.16 -7.43 -4.25
N SER A 236 21.29 -6.83 -5.42
CA SER A 236 22.57 -6.37 -5.95
C SER A 236 22.38 -5.10 -6.79
N ASP A 237 23.28 -4.14 -6.60
CA ASP A 237 23.38 -2.91 -7.38
C ASP A 237 24.47 -2.97 -8.46
N ARG A 238 25.04 -4.15 -8.73
CA ARG A 238 26.06 -4.32 -9.76
C ARG A 238 25.46 -4.23 -11.16
N ALA A 239 26.21 -3.67 -12.09
CA ALA A 239 25.86 -3.70 -13.51
C ALA A 239 25.90 -5.14 -14.05
N GLU A 240 24.96 -5.48 -14.92
CA GLU A 240 24.97 -6.74 -15.69
C GLU A 240 25.13 -6.45 -17.18
N ASP A 241 24.41 -5.45 -17.68
CA ASP A 241 24.40 -5.07 -19.10
C ASP A 241 25.06 -3.69 -19.31
N GLY A 242 26.10 -3.40 -18.52
CA GLY A 242 26.75 -2.10 -18.50
C GLY A 242 26.00 -1.07 -17.64
N ALA A 243 26.17 0.20 -17.98
CA ALA A 243 25.65 1.32 -17.19
C ALA A 243 25.29 2.49 -18.12
N ALA A 244 24.34 3.30 -17.69
CA ALA A 244 23.94 4.53 -18.37
C ALA A 244 24.01 5.72 -17.40
N THR A 245 24.37 6.89 -17.89
CA THR A 245 24.31 8.15 -17.16
C THR A 245 22.94 8.77 -17.40
N VAL A 246 22.09 8.79 -16.39
CA VAL A 246 20.74 9.33 -16.48
C VAL A 246 20.68 10.73 -15.90
N ALA A 247 19.93 11.63 -16.56
CA ALA A 247 19.53 12.91 -16.01
C ALA A 247 18.03 12.92 -15.67
N VAL A 248 17.70 13.35 -14.45
CA VAL A 248 16.32 13.51 -13.95
C VAL A 248 16.07 15.00 -13.76
N ILE A 249 15.04 15.54 -14.43
CA ILE A 249 14.74 16.97 -14.44
C ILE A 249 13.56 17.30 -13.53
N GLN A 250 13.72 18.31 -12.69
CA GLN A 250 12.65 18.89 -11.88
C GLN A 250 12.54 20.38 -12.20
N GLY A 251 11.50 20.77 -12.94
CA GLY A 251 11.29 22.15 -13.38
C GLY A 251 10.67 23.06 -12.32
N ASN A 252 9.91 22.49 -11.37
CA ASN A 252 8.99 23.21 -10.48
C ASN A 252 7.73 23.74 -11.19
N VAL A 253 6.79 24.26 -10.41
CA VAL A 253 5.58 24.96 -10.89
C VAL A 253 5.66 26.47 -10.61
N PRO A 254 4.99 27.33 -11.39
CA PRO A 254 4.84 28.75 -11.06
C PRO A 254 4.05 28.93 -9.76
N ARG A 255 4.28 30.03 -9.04
CA ARG A 255 3.40 30.42 -7.92
C ARG A 255 2.01 30.81 -8.47
N SER A 256 0.98 30.70 -7.64
CA SER A 256 -0.40 31.13 -7.97
C SER A 256 -0.43 32.58 -8.48
N GLY A 257 -1.20 32.84 -9.54
CA GLY A 257 -1.36 34.19 -10.12
C GLY A 257 -1.40 34.30 -11.65
N LEU A 258 -1.06 33.25 -12.42
CA LEU A 258 -1.22 33.23 -13.89
C LEU A 258 -2.56 32.60 -14.32
N GLU A 259 -3.07 33.04 -15.47
CA GLU A 259 -4.21 32.42 -16.16
C GLU A 259 -3.94 30.94 -16.54
N PHE A 260 -4.99 30.13 -16.69
CA PHE A 260 -4.89 28.67 -16.86
C PHE A 260 -3.95 28.22 -18.00
N ASN A 261 -4.01 28.86 -19.18
CA ASN A 261 -3.13 28.51 -20.30
C ASN A 261 -1.67 28.98 -20.08
N ALA A 262 -1.49 30.12 -19.42
CA ALA A 262 -0.16 30.64 -19.08
C ALA A 262 0.53 29.78 -18.00
N GLN A 263 -0.23 29.23 -17.04
CA GLN A 263 0.27 28.23 -16.08
C GLN A 263 0.76 26.97 -16.79
N ARG A 264 -0.07 26.39 -17.67
CA ARG A 264 0.25 25.16 -18.42
C ARG A 264 1.52 25.31 -19.26
N ARG A 265 1.68 26.47 -19.91
CA ARG A 265 2.89 26.77 -20.66
C ARG A 265 4.11 26.97 -19.76
N ALA A 266 3.94 27.67 -18.64
CA ALA A 266 5.06 27.97 -17.76
C ALA A 266 5.71 26.69 -17.19
N VAL A 267 4.94 25.64 -16.86
CA VAL A 267 5.51 24.34 -16.42
C VAL A 267 6.45 23.76 -17.49
N LEU A 268 6.02 23.73 -18.75
CA LEU A 268 6.86 23.30 -19.87
C LEU A 268 8.14 24.13 -19.96
N ASP A 269 8.03 25.45 -19.93
CA ASP A 269 9.19 26.32 -20.05
C ASP A 269 10.16 26.14 -18.85
N TYR A 270 9.67 25.77 -17.67
CA TYR A 270 10.49 25.53 -16.49
C TYR A 270 11.33 24.26 -16.65
N HIS A 271 10.74 23.15 -17.13
CA HIS A 271 11.47 21.92 -17.44
C HIS A 271 12.48 22.11 -18.57
N ALA A 272 12.09 22.84 -19.62
CA ALA A 272 12.98 23.17 -20.72
C ALA A 272 14.19 24.00 -20.27
N ARG A 273 13.97 25.06 -19.48
CA ARG A 273 15.06 25.90 -18.95
C ARG A 273 16.00 25.14 -18.03
N GLU A 274 15.47 24.25 -17.18
CA GLU A 274 16.32 23.42 -16.32
C GLU A 274 17.17 22.44 -17.15
N THR A 275 16.62 21.92 -18.25
CA THR A 275 17.37 21.08 -19.19
C THR A 275 18.44 21.88 -19.94
N GLU A 276 18.12 23.11 -20.38
CA GLU A 276 19.08 24.03 -21.01
C GLU A 276 20.20 24.45 -20.03
N ARG A 277 19.86 24.67 -18.75
CA ARG A 277 20.85 24.91 -17.68
C ARG A 277 21.78 23.72 -17.52
N LEU A 278 21.24 22.51 -17.41
CA LEU A 278 22.03 21.28 -17.33
C LEU A 278 22.94 21.12 -18.56
N ALA A 279 22.44 21.40 -19.76
CA ALA A 279 23.24 21.35 -20.98
C ALA A 279 24.44 22.31 -20.94
N ALA A 280 24.25 23.52 -20.40
CA ALA A 280 25.34 24.46 -20.20
C ALA A 280 26.38 23.95 -19.18
N GLU A 281 25.96 23.28 -18.12
CA GLU A 281 26.85 22.69 -17.12
C GLU A 281 27.66 21.50 -17.67
N VAL A 282 27.03 20.67 -18.50
CA VAL A 282 27.70 19.59 -19.25
C VAL A 282 28.75 20.16 -20.20
N LYS A 283 28.40 21.19 -20.98
CA LYS A 283 29.33 21.87 -21.90
C LYS A 283 30.51 22.51 -21.15
N ALA A 284 30.26 23.03 -19.95
CA ALA A 284 31.29 23.58 -19.08
C ALA A 284 32.13 22.51 -18.34
N GLY A 285 31.84 21.22 -18.53
CA GLY A 285 32.55 20.11 -17.87
C GLY A 285 32.27 19.98 -16.37
N LYS A 286 31.24 20.66 -15.85
CA LYS A 286 30.87 20.63 -14.42
C LYS A 286 30.10 19.37 -14.05
N VAL A 287 29.34 18.83 -15.01
CA VAL A 287 28.50 17.64 -14.85
C VAL A 287 28.80 16.69 -16.00
N ALA A 288 28.78 15.38 -15.73
CA ALA A 288 28.95 14.37 -16.77
C ALA A 288 27.82 14.47 -17.79
N ARG A 289 28.13 14.28 -19.09
CA ARG A 289 27.11 14.23 -20.13
C ARG A 289 26.19 13.03 -19.88
N PRO A 290 24.86 13.24 -19.74
CA PRO A 290 23.93 12.13 -19.64
C PRO A 290 23.79 11.41 -20.98
N ASP A 291 23.47 10.12 -20.96
CA ASP A 291 23.10 9.33 -22.13
C ASP A 291 21.63 9.61 -22.54
N PHE A 292 20.78 9.99 -21.58
CA PHE A 292 19.40 10.41 -21.81
C PHE A 292 18.84 11.22 -20.63
N VAL A 293 17.76 11.95 -20.90
CA VAL A 293 17.07 12.83 -19.95
C VAL A 293 15.64 12.35 -19.70
N LEU A 294 15.19 12.41 -18.46
CA LEU A 294 13.84 12.02 -18.05
C LEU A 294 13.12 13.21 -17.40
N TRP A 295 12.02 13.64 -18.02
CA TRP A 295 11.13 14.65 -17.46
C TRP A 295 9.96 14.00 -16.70
N PRO A 296 9.32 14.76 -15.80
CA PRO A 296 8.17 14.29 -15.04
C PRO A 296 6.91 14.10 -15.91
N GLU A 297 5.91 13.46 -15.30
CA GLU A 297 4.55 13.41 -15.82
C GLU A 297 4.00 14.83 -15.98
N ASN A 298 3.22 15.08 -17.04
CA ASN A 298 2.62 16.39 -17.30
C ASN A 298 3.63 17.54 -17.30
N SER A 299 4.89 17.27 -17.68
CA SER A 299 5.88 18.32 -17.89
C SER A 299 5.47 19.30 -19.00
N SER A 300 4.54 18.90 -19.87
CA SER A 300 3.78 19.77 -20.77
C SER A 300 2.28 19.48 -20.64
N ASP A 301 1.52 20.42 -20.08
CA ASP A 301 0.05 20.37 -20.11
C ASP A 301 -0.54 20.94 -21.43
N VAL A 302 0.33 21.32 -22.37
CA VAL A 302 -0.02 21.72 -23.74
C VAL A 302 0.39 20.59 -24.68
N ASP A 303 -0.54 20.11 -25.50
CA ASP A 303 -0.28 19.04 -26.46
C ASP A 303 0.78 19.47 -27.49
N PRO A 304 1.99 18.86 -27.50
CA PRO A 304 3.06 19.27 -28.40
C PRO A 304 2.83 18.81 -29.85
N PHE A 305 1.94 17.85 -30.11
CA PHE A 305 1.58 17.45 -31.46
C PHE A 305 0.60 18.43 -32.12
N ALA A 306 -0.26 19.06 -31.31
CA ALA A 306 -1.22 20.05 -31.78
C ALA A 306 -0.68 21.50 -31.76
N ASN A 307 0.34 21.80 -30.93
CA ASN A 307 0.84 23.15 -30.70
C ASN A 307 2.33 23.28 -31.09
N PRO A 308 2.65 23.86 -32.26
CA PRO A 308 4.03 23.95 -32.76
C PRO A 308 4.99 24.73 -31.84
N ASP A 309 4.48 25.69 -31.07
CA ASP A 309 5.28 26.47 -30.13
C ASP A 309 5.70 25.63 -28.90
N ALA A 310 4.87 24.67 -28.47
CA ALA A 310 5.22 23.70 -27.42
C ALA A 310 6.26 22.70 -27.94
N ALA A 311 6.05 22.17 -29.16
CA ALA A 311 7.05 21.35 -29.83
C ALA A 311 8.40 22.07 -29.95
N ALA A 312 8.42 23.34 -30.34
CA ALA A 312 9.64 24.12 -30.49
C ALA A 312 10.42 24.30 -29.17
N VAL A 313 9.73 24.42 -28.03
CA VAL A 313 10.40 24.47 -26.71
C VAL A 313 11.05 23.14 -26.35
N ILE A 314 10.33 22.04 -26.56
CA ILE A 314 10.86 20.69 -26.30
C ILE A 314 12.04 20.41 -27.22
N GLU A 315 11.91 20.72 -28.51
CA GLU A 315 12.95 20.53 -29.51
C GLU A 315 14.21 21.33 -29.18
N ARG A 316 14.07 22.59 -28.76
CA ARG A 316 15.21 23.39 -28.30
C ARG A 316 15.92 22.75 -27.10
N ALA A 317 15.17 22.32 -26.08
CA ALA A 317 15.76 21.69 -24.91
C ALA A 317 16.48 20.38 -25.26
N ALA A 318 15.85 19.54 -26.10
CA ALA A 318 16.44 18.28 -26.58
C ALA A 318 17.71 18.53 -27.42
N LYS A 319 17.70 19.52 -28.31
CA LYS A 319 18.89 19.93 -29.10
C LYS A 319 19.99 20.50 -28.21
N ALA A 320 19.66 21.27 -27.18
CA ALA A 320 20.63 21.86 -26.27
C ALA A 320 21.43 20.79 -25.50
N ILE A 321 20.75 19.80 -24.94
CA ILE A 321 21.42 18.68 -24.24
C ILE A 321 22.00 17.64 -25.20
N GLY A 322 21.44 17.54 -26.41
CA GLY A 322 21.95 16.72 -27.52
C GLY A 322 21.84 15.21 -27.28
N VAL A 323 20.86 14.76 -26.50
CA VAL A 323 20.56 13.35 -26.21
C VAL A 323 19.05 13.11 -26.15
N PRO A 324 18.56 11.86 -26.24
CA PRO A 324 17.13 11.57 -26.17
C PRO A 324 16.50 12.02 -24.84
N VAL A 325 15.28 12.56 -24.90
CA VAL A 325 14.53 13.07 -23.74
C VAL A 325 13.16 12.37 -23.68
N SER A 326 12.79 11.82 -22.52
CA SER A 326 11.41 11.40 -22.25
C SER A 326 10.63 12.57 -21.67
N VAL A 327 9.56 12.99 -22.33
CA VAL A 327 8.75 14.18 -22.00
C VAL A 327 7.33 13.77 -21.62
N GLY A 328 6.84 14.19 -20.46
CA GLY A 328 5.43 13.99 -20.10
C GLY A 328 4.53 15.03 -20.74
N GLY A 329 3.46 14.56 -21.38
CA GLY A 329 2.52 15.36 -22.16
C GLY A 329 1.06 14.97 -21.92
N VAL A 330 0.17 15.95 -22.05
CA VAL A 330 -1.28 15.72 -22.19
C VAL A 330 -1.63 15.81 -23.67
N VAL A 331 -2.02 14.68 -24.25
CA VAL A 331 -2.19 14.54 -25.71
C VAL A 331 -3.63 14.20 -26.05
N GLU A 332 -4.20 14.90 -27.02
CA GLU A 332 -5.51 14.58 -27.58
C GLU A 332 -5.36 13.85 -28.91
N ARG A 333 -5.84 12.60 -28.95
CA ARG A 333 -5.76 11.74 -30.14
C ARG A 333 -7.09 11.08 -30.42
N GLY A 334 -7.73 11.47 -31.53
CA GLY A 334 -9.02 10.93 -31.95
C GLY A 334 -10.16 11.21 -30.97
N GLY A 335 -10.22 12.43 -30.42
CA GLY A 335 -11.25 12.85 -29.44
C GLY A 335 -11.07 12.24 -28.04
N ARG A 336 -9.93 11.61 -27.78
CA ARG A 336 -9.59 10.98 -26.49
C ARG A 336 -8.36 11.65 -25.92
N LEU A 337 -8.41 11.98 -24.63
CA LEU A 337 -7.30 12.59 -23.89
C LEU A 337 -6.41 11.49 -23.28
N TYR A 338 -5.10 11.60 -23.41
CA TYR A 338 -4.11 10.66 -22.85
C TYR A 338 -3.08 11.41 -22.01
N ASN A 339 -2.68 10.78 -20.91
CA ASN A 339 -1.50 11.16 -20.14
C ASN A 339 -0.36 10.30 -20.68
N GLU A 340 0.53 10.92 -21.44
CA GLU A 340 1.48 10.25 -22.32
C GLU A 340 2.91 10.65 -21.96
N GLN A 341 3.84 9.70 -21.97
CA GLN A 341 5.26 10.00 -22.05
C GLN A 341 5.68 9.90 -23.51
N ILE A 342 6.41 10.87 -24.03
CA ILE A 342 6.84 10.97 -25.42
C ILE A 342 8.36 10.88 -25.45
N LEU A 343 8.90 9.97 -26.27
CA LEU A 343 10.33 9.90 -26.54
C LEU A 343 10.69 10.91 -27.61
N TRP A 344 11.48 11.91 -27.24
CA TRP A 344 11.96 12.95 -28.13
C TRP A 344 13.43 12.72 -28.49
N ASP A 345 13.69 12.50 -29.78
CA ASP A 345 15.02 12.44 -30.35
C ASP A 345 15.49 13.86 -30.71
N PRO A 346 16.73 14.25 -30.37
CA PRO A 346 17.23 15.61 -30.58
C PRO A 346 17.32 16.02 -32.06
N ALA A 347 17.38 15.06 -32.99
CA ALA A 347 17.46 15.32 -34.44
C ALA A 347 16.13 15.06 -35.15
N LYS A 348 15.36 14.06 -34.71
CA LYS A 348 14.14 13.59 -35.40
C LYS A 348 12.84 14.12 -34.80
N GLY A 349 12.86 14.68 -33.60
CA GLY A 349 11.64 15.05 -32.88
C GLY A 349 11.01 13.87 -32.15
N PRO A 350 9.67 13.84 -31.98
CA PRO A 350 8.99 12.73 -31.30
C PRO A 350 9.09 11.45 -32.14
N VAL A 351 9.57 10.35 -31.54
CA VAL A 351 9.82 9.08 -32.24
C VAL A 351 9.09 7.87 -31.64
N ASP A 352 8.63 7.97 -30.40
CA ASP A 352 7.86 6.92 -29.70
C ASP A 352 7.02 7.54 -28.58
N ALA A 353 6.01 6.83 -28.09
CA ALA A 353 5.16 7.32 -27.02
C ALA A 353 4.53 6.19 -26.17
N TYR A 354 4.23 6.48 -24.90
CA TYR A 354 3.62 5.59 -23.93
C TYR A 354 2.42 6.25 -23.25
N ASP A 355 1.24 5.69 -23.49
CA ASP A 355 0.01 6.07 -22.80
C ASP A 355 -0.08 5.41 -21.42
N LYS A 356 -0.32 6.21 -20.37
CA LYS A 356 -0.57 5.72 -19.01
C LYS A 356 -1.72 4.72 -18.98
N ARG A 357 -1.51 3.56 -18.34
CA ARG A 357 -2.43 2.42 -18.32
C ARG A 357 -3.31 2.42 -17.08
N GLN A 358 -2.75 2.72 -15.91
CA GLN A 358 -3.51 2.86 -14.66
C GLN A 358 -3.82 4.31 -14.36
N VAL A 359 -4.92 4.77 -14.96
CA VAL A 359 -5.48 6.10 -14.75
C VAL A 359 -6.15 6.18 -13.37
N GLN A 360 -5.85 7.23 -12.62
CA GLN A 360 -6.26 7.44 -11.23
C GLN A 360 -7.75 7.79 -11.13
N PRO A 361 -8.55 7.01 -10.36
CA PRO A 361 -9.94 7.35 -10.10
C PRO A 361 -10.08 8.66 -9.34
N PHE A 362 -11.12 9.44 -9.67
CA PHE A 362 -11.49 10.73 -9.09
C PHE A 362 -10.50 11.89 -9.32
N GLY A 363 -9.30 11.62 -9.84
CA GLY A 363 -8.34 12.64 -10.26
C GLY A 363 -8.25 12.78 -11.78
N GLU A 364 -8.08 11.66 -12.49
CA GLU A 364 -7.88 11.64 -13.96
C GLU A 364 -9.11 11.13 -14.72
N TYR A 365 -10.01 10.43 -14.04
CA TYR A 365 -11.34 10.12 -14.55
C TYR A 365 -12.34 10.08 -13.40
N LEU A 366 -13.63 10.30 -13.68
CA LEU A 366 -14.67 10.29 -12.66
C LEU A 366 -15.57 9.04 -12.75
N PRO A 367 -15.33 8.00 -11.92
CA PRO A 367 -16.31 6.95 -11.74
C PRO A 367 -17.64 7.54 -11.25
N LEU A 368 -18.76 6.97 -11.72
CA LEU A 368 -20.10 7.37 -11.26
C LEU A 368 -20.37 8.88 -11.42
N ARG A 369 -19.86 9.51 -12.49
CA ARG A 369 -19.95 10.96 -12.75
C ARG A 369 -21.36 11.54 -12.54
N SER A 370 -22.42 10.84 -12.97
CA SER A 370 -23.81 11.28 -12.79
C SER A 370 -24.22 11.40 -11.31
N LEU A 371 -23.84 10.42 -10.49
CA LEU A 371 -24.09 10.44 -9.04
C LEU A 371 -23.29 11.55 -8.37
N LEU A 372 -22.01 11.71 -8.72
CA LEU A 372 -21.17 12.76 -8.16
C LEU A 372 -21.69 14.16 -8.50
N ASN A 373 -22.14 14.37 -9.75
CA ASN A 373 -22.73 15.64 -10.17
C ASN A 373 -23.99 15.97 -9.38
N ALA A 374 -24.83 14.97 -9.07
CA ALA A 374 -26.03 15.15 -8.26
C ALA A 374 -25.72 15.49 -6.79
N ILE A 375 -24.61 15.00 -6.25
CA ILE A 375 -24.17 15.29 -4.87
C ILE A 375 -23.49 16.66 -4.81
N ASN A 376 -22.55 16.92 -5.72
CA ASN A 376 -21.80 18.17 -5.78
C ASN A 376 -21.28 18.43 -7.21
N PRO A 377 -21.90 19.36 -7.97
CA PRO A 377 -21.51 19.64 -9.35
C PRO A 377 -20.10 20.25 -9.47
N ASN A 378 -19.59 20.88 -8.40
CA ASN A 378 -18.24 21.45 -8.41
C ASN A 378 -17.16 20.37 -8.51
N TRP A 379 -17.37 19.18 -7.92
CA TRP A 379 -16.42 18.06 -8.04
C TRP A 379 -16.32 17.56 -9.48
N THR A 380 -17.43 17.53 -10.21
CA THR A 380 -17.42 17.11 -11.62
C THR A 380 -16.86 18.17 -12.56
N ALA A 381 -16.86 19.45 -12.17
CA ALA A 381 -16.25 20.53 -12.94
C ALA A 381 -14.71 20.50 -12.90
N MET A 382 -14.10 19.86 -11.88
CA MET A 382 -12.64 19.74 -11.73
C MET A 382 -12.02 18.76 -12.73
N VAL A 383 -12.75 17.71 -13.15
CA VAL A 383 -12.32 16.76 -14.20
C VAL A 383 -13.24 16.93 -15.41
N ARG A 384 -12.89 17.86 -16.30
CA ARG A 384 -13.72 18.21 -17.46
C ARG A 384 -13.82 17.08 -18.48
N GLN A 385 -12.72 16.37 -18.72
CA GLN A 385 -12.64 15.23 -19.64
C GLN A 385 -11.87 14.11 -18.96
N ASP A 386 -12.33 12.87 -19.13
CA ASP A 386 -11.68 11.69 -18.57
C ASP A 386 -10.48 11.28 -19.43
N PHE A 387 -9.36 10.96 -18.78
CA PHE A 387 -8.21 10.35 -19.44
C PHE A 387 -8.53 8.92 -19.88
N SER A 388 -8.10 8.60 -21.10
CA SER A 388 -8.11 7.25 -21.66
C SER A 388 -6.91 6.44 -21.20
N ARG A 389 -7.09 5.12 -21.15
CA ARG A 389 -6.07 4.16 -20.70
C ARG A 389 -5.26 3.63 -21.88
N GLY A 390 -3.94 3.58 -21.71
CA GLY A 390 -3.04 2.80 -22.54
C GLY A 390 -3.22 1.29 -22.36
N HIS A 391 -2.68 0.52 -23.31
CA HIS A 391 -2.87 -0.95 -23.35
C HIS A 391 -1.59 -1.76 -23.43
N LYS A 392 -0.44 -1.12 -23.67
CA LYS A 392 0.87 -1.77 -23.82
C LYS A 392 1.83 -1.30 -22.74
N PRO A 393 2.74 -2.14 -22.22
CA PRO A 393 3.84 -1.68 -21.37
C PRO A 393 4.66 -0.60 -22.08
N GLY A 394 5.13 0.41 -21.34
CA GLY A 394 5.97 1.47 -21.88
C GLY A 394 7.44 1.16 -21.67
N VAL A 395 8.17 0.78 -22.71
CA VAL A 395 9.63 0.58 -22.65
C VAL A 395 10.30 1.31 -23.81
N PHE A 396 10.92 2.44 -23.50
CA PHE A 396 11.71 3.19 -24.48
C PHE A 396 13.11 2.61 -24.64
N THR A 397 13.65 2.70 -25.85
CA THR A 397 15.07 2.42 -26.10
C THR A 397 15.81 3.74 -26.21
N MET A 398 16.56 4.11 -25.18
CA MET A 398 17.24 5.40 -25.07
C MET A 398 18.75 5.14 -24.94
N ALA A 399 19.53 5.58 -25.94
CA ALA A 399 20.98 5.35 -25.99
C ALA A 399 21.38 3.87 -25.74
N GLY A 400 20.60 2.93 -26.29
CA GLY A 400 20.82 1.49 -26.13
C GLY A 400 20.25 0.87 -24.84
N ALA A 401 19.85 1.69 -23.85
CA ALA A 401 19.21 1.21 -22.63
C ALA A 401 17.69 1.08 -22.78
N LYS A 402 17.10 0.04 -22.17
CA LYS A 402 15.64 -0.14 -22.09
C LYS A 402 15.08 0.56 -20.84
N VAL A 403 14.45 1.71 -21.02
CA VAL A 403 13.85 2.52 -19.94
C VAL A 403 12.36 2.22 -19.84
N GLY A 404 11.95 1.52 -18.79
CA GLY A 404 10.57 1.22 -18.48
C GLY A 404 9.85 2.40 -17.84
N LEU A 405 8.67 2.74 -18.33
CA LEU A 405 7.84 3.84 -17.84
C LEU A 405 6.69 3.30 -16.99
N VAL A 406 6.57 3.86 -15.79
CA VAL A 406 5.54 3.53 -14.80
C VAL A 406 5.06 4.86 -14.21
N THR A 407 4.10 5.50 -14.88
CA THR A 407 3.72 6.89 -14.60
C THR A 407 2.95 7.00 -13.28
N CYS A 408 3.53 7.72 -12.32
CA CYS A 408 2.90 8.19 -11.09
C CYS A 408 2.18 7.11 -10.27
N TYR A 409 0.85 7.09 -10.33
CA TYR A 409 -0.02 6.15 -9.60
C TYR A 409 0.29 4.68 -9.94
N GLU A 410 0.83 4.41 -11.13
CA GLU A 410 1.19 3.08 -11.61
C GLU A 410 2.21 2.35 -10.73
N ALA A 411 3.11 3.09 -10.06
CA ALA A 411 4.14 2.49 -9.21
C ALA A 411 3.56 1.75 -7.99
N ALA A 412 2.32 2.06 -7.62
CA ALA A 412 1.62 1.39 -6.53
C ALA A 412 1.07 0.01 -6.94
N PHE A 413 1.01 -0.32 -8.24
CA PHE A 413 0.39 -1.53 -8.78
C PHE A 413 1.41 -2.58 -9.21
N ASP A 414 1.38 -3.75 -8.57
CA ASP A 414 2.36 -4.82 -8.81
C ASP A 414 2.36 -5.28 -10.29
N TRP A 415 1.18 -5.38 -10.91
CA TRP A 415 1.05 -5.86 -12.29
C TRP A 415 1.65 -4.88 -13.31
N THR A 416 1.50 -3.56 -13.09
CA THR A 416 1.99 -2.56 -14.03
C THR A 416 3.50 -2.59 -14.08
N VAL A 417 4.16 -2.49 -12.92
CA VAL A 417 5.62 -2.49 -12.82
C VAL A 417 6.21 -3.81 -13.33
N ARG A 418 5.64 -4.95 -12.91
CA ARG A 418 6.10 -6.26 -13.37
C ARG A 418 6.01 -6.38 -14.88
N SER A 419 4.88 -6.00 -15.48
CA SER A 419 4.70 -6.13 -16.93
C SER A 419 5.72 -5.31 -17.72
N THR A 420 6.06 -4.10 -17.26
CA THR A 420 7.11 -3.24 -17.84
C THR A 420 8.49 -3.89 -17.74
N VAL A 421 8.82 -4.52 -16.60
CA VAL A 421 10.10 -5.22 -16.42
C VAL A 421 10.19 -6.48 -17.27
N THR A 422 9.10 -7.26 -17.35
CA THR A 422 9.06 -8.46 -18.22
C THR A 422 9.04 -8.12 -19.70
N ASP A 423 8.70 -6.87 -20.07
CA ASP A 423 8.81 -6.34 -21.43
C ASP A 423 10.24 -5.85 -21.77
N GLY A 424 11.20 -6.09 -20.87
CA GLY A 424 12.62 -5.89 -21.13
C GLY A 424 13.23 -4.62 -20.53
N ALA A 425 12.49 -3.89 -19.68
CA ALA A 425 13.06 -2.73 -19.00
C ALA A 425 14.28 -3.11 -18.14
N GLN A 426 15.38 -2.37 -18.33
CA GLN A 426 16.65 -2.46 -17.59
C GLN A 426 16.79 -1.38 -16.51
N LEU A 427 15.96 -0.34 -16.60
CA LEU A 427 15.75 0.72 -15.62
C LEU A 427 14.26 1.07 -15.59
N ILE A 428 13.75 1.56 -14.46
CA ILE A 428 12.37 2.04 -14.35
C ILE A 428 12.41 3.56 -14.10
N SER A 429 11.64 4.32 -14.86
CA SER A 429 11.29 5.69 -14.55
C SER A 429 9.87 5.75 -14.03
N VAL A 430 9.67 6.51 -12.96
CA VAL A 430 8.36 6.84 -12.38
C VAL A 430 8.14 8.35 -12.53
N PRO A 431 7.78 8.83 -13.73
CA PRO A 431 7.41 10.23 -13.93
C PRO A 431 6.16 10.54 -13.11
N SER A 432 6.19 11.62 -12.32
CA SER A 432 5.04 12.01 -11.48
C SER A 432 4.82 13.52 -11.46
N ASN A 433 3.55 13.93 -11.41
CA ASN A 433 3.18 15.30 -11.11
C ASN A 433 2.60 15.39 -9.69
N ASN A 434 3.37 15.98 -8.77
CA ASN A 434 2.98 16.10 -7.38
C ASN A 434 2.42 17.49 -7.02
N ALA A 435 2.25 18.39 -7.99
CA ALA A 435 1.85 19.78 -7.76
C ALA A 435 0.49 19.90 -7.04
N THR A 436 -0.48 19.08 -7.45
CA THR A 436 -1.84 19.03 -6.89
C THR A 436 -1.90 18.60 -5.42
N PHE A 437 -0.81 18.02 -4.89
CA PHE A 437 -0.76 17.51 -3.53
C PHE A 437 0.07 18.38 -2.59
N ASP A 438 0.56 19.52 -3.10
CA ASP A 438 1.33 20.54 -2.37
C ASP A 438 2.50 19.94 -1.53
N ARG A 439 2.91 20.64 -0.48
CA ARG A 439 3.92 20.22 0.52
C ARG A 439 3.38 19.14 1.47
N SER A 440 2.89 18.03 0.92
CA SER A 440 2.36 16.91 1.70
C SER A 440 3.29 15.69 1.75
N GLU A 441 2.95 14.72 2.62
CA GLU A 441 3.70 13.48 2.77
C GLU A 441 3.59 12.53 1.56
N MET A 442 2.69 12.81 0.61
CA MET A 442 2.43 11.96 -0.55
C MET A 442 3.71 11.64 -1.34
N THR A 443 4.58 12.63 -1.57
CA THR A 443 5.82 12.43 -2.33
C THR A 443 6.73 11.40 -1.66
N TYR A 444 6.81 11.39 -0.33
CA TYR A 444 7.62 10.43 0.42
C TYR A 444 6.97 9.04 0.45
N GLN A 445 5.64 8.98 0.50
CA GLN A 445 4.91 7.73 0.40
C GLN A 445 5.11 7.08 -0.98
N GLN A 446 5.02 7.83 -2.08
CA GLN A 446 5.32 7.34 -3.43
C GLN A 446 6.80 6.96 -3.57
N LEU A 447 7.73 7.77 -3.05
CA LEU A 447 9.15 7.46 -3.09
C LEU A 447 9.47 6.12 -2.40
N ALA A 448 8.81 5.81 -1.29
CA ALA A 448 8.94 4.52 -0.62
C ALA A 448 8.39 3.36 -1.45
N MET A 449 7.29 3.55 -2.18
CA MET A 449 6.81 2.55 -3.15
C MET A 449 7.90 2.28 -4.20
N SER A 450 8.48 3.32 -4.78
CA SER A 450 9.56 3.21 -5.77
C SER A 450 10.79 2.49 -5.23
N ARG A 451 11.15 2.68 -3.95
CA ARG A 451 12.22 1.91 -3.28
C ARG A 451 11.90 0.42 -3.18
N VAL A 452 10.66 0.07 -2.84
CA VAL A 452 10.22 -1.33 -2.83
C VAL A 452 10.27 -1.93 -4.24
N ARG A 453 9.85 -1.17 -5.27
CA ARG A 453 9.90 -1.62 -6.68
C ARG A 453 11.34 -1.85 -7.17
N ALA A 454 12.28 -1.00 -6.74
CA ALA A 454 13.69 -1.15 -7.09
C ALA A 454 14.24 -2.52 -6.65
N VAL A 455 13.95 -2.90 -5.40
CA VAL A 455 14.37 -4.20 -4.83
C VAL A 455 13.58 -5.36 -5.42
N GLU A 456 12.26 -5.22 -5.53
CA GLU A 456 11.37 -6.24 -6.07
C GLU A 456 11.76 -6.67 -7.48
N HIS A 457 12.19 -5.72 -8.32
CA HIS A 457 12.51 -5.98 -9.72
C HIS A 457 14.01 -5.94 -10.03
N SER A 458 14.88 -5.67 -9.06
CA SER A 458 16.32 -5.51 -9.26
C SER A 458 16.64 -4.49 -10.36
N ARG A 459 16.03 -3.31 -10.26
CA ARG A 459 16.17 -2.21 -11.22
C ARG A 459 16.52 -0.93 -10.50
N THR A 460 17.35 -0.10 -11.14
CA THR A 460 17.40 1.32 -10.79
C THR A 460 16.02 1.92 -11.03
N VAL A 461 15.55 2.73 -10.09
CA VAL A 461 14.30 3.48 -10.24
C VAL A 461 14.61 4.98 -10.18
N THR A 462 14.31 5.70 -11.25
CA THR A 462 14.35 7.16 -11.27
C THR A 462 12.95 7.71 -11.05
N VAL A 463 12.82 8.77 -10.26
CA VAL A 463 11.53 9.39 -9.95
C VAL A 463 11.61 10.87 -10.36
N PRO A 464 11.46 11.22 -11.65
CA PRO A 464 11.33 12.60 -12.07
C PRO A 464 9.98 13.13 -11.62
N VAL A 465 9.99 14.16 -10.75
CA VAL A 465 8.75 14.82 -10.31
C VAL A 465 8.75 16.31 -10.58
N THR A 466 7.58 16.90 -10.81
CA THR A 466 7.45 18.33 -11.15
C THR A 466 7.82 19.23 -9.98
N SER A 467 7.23 19.02 -8.81
CA SER A 467 7.39 19.88 -7.62
C SER A 467 7.60 19.11 -6.30
N GLY A 468 7.55 17.79 -6.34
CA GLY A 468 7.84 16.91 -5.20
C GLY A 468 9.33 16.70 -4.96
N VAL A 469 9.69 15.55 -4.39
CA VAL A 469 11.09 15.10 -4.28
C VAL A 469 11.42 14.19 -5.47
N SER A 470 12.27 14.68 -6.38
CA SER A 470 12.87 13.83 -7.41
C SER A 470 13.98 12.99 -6.81
N ALA A 471 14.19 11.77 -7.32
CA ALA A 471 15.19 10.86 -6.75
C ALA A 471 15.77 9.86 -7.76
N ILE A 472 16.97 9.36 -7.44
CA ILE A 472 17.59 8.19 -8.07
C ILE A 472 17.78 7.10 -7.02
N ILE A 473 17.15 5.95 -7.26
CA ILE A 473 17.08 4.82 -6.34
C ILE A 473 17.80 3.64 -6.97
N MET A 474 18.80 3.11 -6.27
CA MET A 474 19.57 1.96 -6.73
C MET A 474 18.76 0.66 -6.60
N PRO A 475 19.14 -0.43 -7.29
CA PRO A 475 18.44 -1.72 -7.23
C PRO A 475 18.34 -2.35 -5.82
N ASP A 476 19.13 -1.87 -4.87
CA ASP A 476 19.08 -2.24 -3.46
C ASP A 476 18.06 -1.44 -2.62
N GLY A 477 17.34 -0.51 -3.25
CA GLY A 477 16.35 0.36 -2.61
C GLY A 477 16.96 1.60 -1.95
N ARG A 478 18.27 1.84 -2.09
CA ARG A 478 18.95 3.03 -1.54
C ARG A 478 18.70 4.25 -2.42
N VAL A 479 18.22 5.32 -1.81
CA VAL A 479 18.15 6.64 -2.45
C VAL A 479 19.56 7.24 -2.45
N THR A 480 20.12 7.48 -3.64
CA THR A 480 21.50 7.97 -3.80
C THR A 480 21.57 9.46 -4.09
N GLN A 481 20.57 9.99 -4.79
CA GLN A 481 20.39 11.43 -4.99
C GLN A 481 18.91 11.77 -4.80
N ARG A 482 18.65 12.98 -4.29
CA ARG A 482 17.30 13.55 -4.20
C ARG A 482 17.32 15.07 -4.24
N THR A 483 16.28 15.67 -4.81
CA THR A 483 16.05 17.12 -4.78
C THR A 483 15.30 17.53 -3.51
N ARG A 484 15.06 18.83 -3.35
CA ARG A 484 14.05 19.36 -2.41
C ARG A 484 12.70 19.50 -3.11
N MET A 485 11.62 19.64 -2.34
CA MET A 485 10.31 20.01 -2.89
C MET A 485 10.30 21.48 -3.34
N PHE A 486 9.54 21.77 -4.40
CA PHE A 486 9.27 23.11 -4.92
C PHE A 486 10.53 23.92 -5.27
N VAL A 487 11.52 23.26 -5.86
CA VAL A 487 12.71 23.90 -6.43
C VAL A 487 12.92 23.42 -7.85
N ALA A 488 13.49 24.27 -8.72
CA ALA A 488 14.04 23.81 -9.98
C ALA A 488 15.41 23.19 -9.73
N ASP A 489 15.64 21.96 -10.20
CA ASP A 489 16.86 21.20 -9.94
C ASP A 489 17.00 20.03 -10.94
N SER A 490 18.20 19.45 -11.02
CA SER A 490 18.46 18.26 -11.84
C SER A 490 19.44 17.32 -11.17
N LEU A 491 19.18 16.02 -11.31
CA LEU A 491 20.03 14.95 -10.79
C LEU A 491 20.71 14.24 -11.95
N VAL A 492 22.02 14.02 -11.87
CA VAL A 492 22.77 13.26 -12.88
C VAL A 492 23.58 12.17 -12.21
N GLN A 493 23.41 10.93 -12.66
CA GLN A 493 24.11 9.79 -12.09
C GLN A 493 24.31 8.67 -13.10
N LYS A 494 25.50 8.04 -13.05
CA LYS A 494 25.73 6.76 -13.71
C LYS A 494 25.09 5.63 -12.91
N VAL A 495 24.21 4.88 -13.55
CA VAL A 495 23.40 3.83 -12.93
C VAL A 495 23.58 2.49 -13.64
N PRO A 496 23.52 1.37 -12.92
CA PRO A 496 23.65 0.04 -13.50
C PRO A 496 22.44 -0.30 -14.36
N LEU A 497 22.69 -0.92 -15.51
CA LEU A 497 21.67 -1.60 -16.30
C LEU A 497 21.67 -3.08 -15.91
N ARG A 498 20.48 -3.61 -15.59
CA ARG A 498 20.31 -4.98 -15.10
C ARG A 498 19.20 -5.67 -15.88
N SER A 499 19.42 -6.93 -16.24
CA SER A 499 18.40 -7.81 -16.85
C SER A 499 17.95 -8.92 -15.91
N TYR A 500 18.65 -9.17 -14.81
CA TYR A 500 18.28 -10.16 -13.81
C TYR A 500 16.80 -10.06 -13.41
N THR A 501 16.13 -11.21 -13.42
CA THR A 501 14.74 -11.35 -13.00
C THR A 501 14.71 -12.00 -11.62
N THR A 502 14.33 -11.21 -10.61
CA THR A 502 14.16 -11.69 -9.24
C THR A 502 13.12 -12.83 -9.19
N PRO A 503 13.16 -13.69 -8.15
CA PRO A 503 12.10 -14.66 -7.90
C PRO A 503 10.70 -14.01 -7.90
N ALA A 504 10.54 -12.85 -7.27
CA ALA A 504 9.28 -12.09 -7.29
C ALA A 504 8.81 -11.76 -8.71
N THR A 505 9.71 -11.24 -9.56
CA THR A 505 9.40 -10.91 -10.96
C THR A 505 8.98 -12.15 -11.74
N ARG A 506 9.67 -13.28 -11.55
CA ARG A 506 9.36 -14.55 -12.22
C ARG A 506 8.01 -15.11 -11.78
N LEU A 507 7.80 -15.24 -10.46
CA LEU A 507 6.61 -15.84 -9.86
C LEU A 507 5.35 -14.99 -10.07
N GLY A 508 5.49 -13.68 -10.22
CA GLY A 508 4.37 -12.77 -10.49
C GLY A 508 3.29 -12.83 -9.42
N THR A 509 2.06 -13.15 -9.80
CA THR A 509 0.91 -13.17 -8.89
C THR A 509 0.84 -14.42 -8.01
N LEU A 510 1.68 -15.42 -8.25
CA LEU A 510 1.61 -16.70 -7.54
C LEU A 510 1.75 -16.58 -6.01
N PRO A 511 2.70 -15.80 -5.44
CA PRO A 511 2.82 -15.68 -3.99
C PRO A 511 1.57 -15.07 -3.35
N GLU A 512 0.97 -14.06 -3.99
CA GLU A 512 -0.29 -13.47 -3.52
C GLU A 512 -1.43 -14.49 -3.55
N LEU A 513 -1.56 -15.24 -4.65
CA LEU A 513 -2.58 -16.26 -4.82
C LEU A 513 -2.48 -17.34 -3.73
N LEU A 514 -1.28 -17.83 -3.45
CA LEU A 514 -1.06 -18.83 -2.39
C LEU A 514 -1.47 -18.29 -1.01
N LEU A 515 -1.13 -17.04 -0.69
CA LEU A 515 -1.53 -16.41 0.57
C LEU A 515 -3.05 -16.20 0.66
N VAL A 516 -3.71 -15.87 -0.45
CA VAL A 516 -5.18 -15.80 -0.52
C VAL A 516 -5.81 -17.18 -0.28
N LEU A 517 -5.25 -18.25 -0.84
CA LEU A 517 -5.72 -19.62 -0.59
C LEU A 517 -5.52 -20.03 0.87
N VAL A 518 -4.40 -19.66 1.49
CA VAL A 518 -4.19 -19.86 2.94
C VAL A 518 -5.24 -19.10 3.75
N ALA A 519 -5.53 -17.85 3.39
CA ALA A 519 -6.59 -17.08 4.06
C ALA A 519 -7.96 -17.77 3.95
N ALA A 520 -8.33 -18.22 2.75
CA ALA A 520 -9.57 -18.92 2.49
C ALA A 520 -9.67 -20.24 3.29
N GLY A 521 -8.58 -21.02 3.32
CA GLY A 521 -8.49 -22.25 4.11
C GLY A 521 -8.67 -22.00 5.61
N GLY A 522 -8.04 -20.95 6.15
CA GLY A 522 -8.20 -20.53 7.54
C GLY A 522 -9.64 -20.13 7.87
N LEU A 523 -10.27 -19.32 7.02
CA LEU A 523 -11.67 -18.91 7.21
C LEU A 523 -12.64 -20.10 7.12
N GLY A 524 -12.42 -21.01 6.16
CA GLY A 524 -13.20 -22.25 6.03
C GLY A 524 -13.07 -23.14 7.26
N TRP A 525 -11.86 -23.32 7.80
CA TRP A 525 -11.65 -24.10 9.02
C TRP A 525 -12.31 -23.43 10.24
N ALA A 526 -12.23 -22.11 10.38
CA ALA A 526 -12.91 -21.40 11.46
C ALA A 526 -14.44 -21.59 11.39
N ALA A 527 -15.03 -21.53 10.19
CA ALA A 527 -16.46 -21.75 9.98
C ALA A 527 -16.89 -23.19 10.34
N VAL A 528 -16.16 -24.20 9.87
CA VAL A 528 -16.43 -25.62 10.15
C VAL A 528 -16.32 -25.91 11.65
N SER A 529 -15.29 -25.37 12.32
CA SER A 529 -15.08 -25.54 13.76
C SER A 529 -16.23 -24.93 14.57
N ALA A 530 -16.72 -23.76 14.15
CA ALA A 530 -17.88 -23.12 14.78
C ALA A 530 -19.20 -23.84 14.52
N ALA A 531 -19.35 -24.52 13.38
CA ALA A 531 -20.52 -25.36 13.08
C ALA A 531 -20.52 -26.63 13.94
N ARG A 532 -19.38 -27.35 14.02
CA ARG A 532 -19.24 -28.56 14.85
C ARG A 532 -19.50 -28.29 16.32
N GLY A 533 -18.91 -27.23 16.89
CA GLY A 533 -19.15 -26.86 18.29
C GLY A 533 -20.59 -26.44 18.61
N ARG A 534 -21.38 -25.98 17.62
CA ARG A 534 -22.83 -25.74 17.79
C ARG A 534 -23.63 -27.04 17.76
N SER A 535 -23.25 -27.97 16.87
CA SER A 535 -23.86 -29.30 16.80
C SER A 535 -23.64 -30.07 18.11
N ASP A 536 -22.41 -30.09 18.63
CA ASP A 536 -22.07 -30.80 19.87
C ASP A 536 -22.82 -30.25 21.08
N ARG A 537 -22.96 -28.91 21.18
CA ARG A 537 -23.77 -28.27 22.22
C ARG A 537 -25.25 -28.59 22.11
N ARG A 538 -25.78 -28.69 20.89
CA ARG A 538 -27.18 -29.08 20.66
C ARG A 538 -27.42 -30.54 21.06
N VAL A 539 -26.50 -31.44 20.73
CA VAL A 539 -26.55 -32.86 21.14
C VAL A 539 -26.45 -32.98 22.67
N GLN A 540 -25.57 -32.20 23.31
CA GLN A 540 -25.47 -32.18 24.77
C GLN A 540 -26.72 -31.62 25.44
N ALA A 541 -27.34 -30.57 24.90
CA ALA A 541 -28.59 -30.01 25.41
C ALA A 541 -29.75 -31.03 25.30
N VAL A 542 -29.88 -31.71 24.17
CA VAL A 542 -30.89 -32.77 23.97
C VAL A 542 -30.65 -33.96 24.91
N ARG A 543 -29.38 -34.34 25.16
CA ARG A 543 -29.06 -35.40 26.15
C ARG A 543 -29.36 -34.97 27.59
N ALA A 544 -29.15 -33.70 27.94
CA ALA A 544 -29.47 -33.18 29.26
C ALA A 544 -30.99 -33.09 29.49
N GLU A 545 -31.76 -32.71 28.47
CA GLU A 545 -33.24 -32.73 28.53
C GLU A 545 -33.79 -34.17 28.58
N GLY A 546 -33.21 -35.11 27.82
CA GLY A 546 -33.60 -36.52 27.84
C GLY A 546 -33.27 -37.26 29.14
N ALA A 547 -32.20 -36.86 29.85
CA ALA A 547 -31.83 -37.43 31.15
C ALA A 547 -32.67 -36.89 32.32
N GLY A 548 -33.44 -35.82 32.12
CA GLY A 548 -34.38 -35.26 33.10
C GLY A 548 -35.76 -35.94 33.12
N VAL A 549 -36.00 -36.93 32.23
CA VAL A 549 -37.29 -37.62 32.06
C VAL A 549 -37.14 -39.12 32.29
N THR A 550 -36.57 -39.53 33.43
CA THR A 550 -36.67 -40.92 33.89
C THR A 550 -36.64 -40.99 35.42
N GLU A 551 -37.78 -40.72 36.06
CA GLU A 551 -38.23 -41.45 37.24
C GLU A 551 -39.73 -41.17 37.49
N PRO A 552 -40.65 -42.10 37.16
CA PRO A 552 -41.90 -42.22 37.89
C PRO A 552 -41.62 -43.06 39.14
N THR A 553 -41.64 -42.41 40.30
CA THR A 553 -41.70 -43.07 41.60
C THR A 553 -42.90 -44.04 41.64
N ARG A 554 -42.62 -45.27 42.07
CA ARG A 554 -43.57 -46.38 42.25
C ARG A 554 -44.71 -46.04 43.19
#